data_AF-V9P4T2-F1
#
_entry.id   AF-V9P4T2-F1
#
_cell.length_a   1.000
_cell.length_b   1.000
_cell.length_c   1.000
_cell.angle_alpha   90.00
_cell.angle_beta   90.00
_cell.angle_gamma   90.00
#
_symmetry.space_group_name_H-M   'P 1'
#
loop_
_entity.id
_entity.type
_entity.pdbx_description
1 polymer ?
#
loop_
_entity_poly.entity_id
_entity_poly.type
_entity_poly.pdbx_seq_one_letter_code
_entity_poly.pdbx_strand_id
1 'polypeptide(L)'
;MKKAQEINWSKYQIDIEGVMTLSSLSMKIFRQNSLNDQTFHIHIPTRNQDTFIRRGYYVDVYKPYGENLYYYDVNSLYPFIMKSYPMPLLRRNWWKKSIQPNRELII
;
A
#
# COMPACT_ATOMS: atom_id res chain seq x y z
N MET A 1 -15.42 -23.92 -0.54
CA MET A 1 -15.93 -22.57 -0.24
C MET A 1 -16.38 -22.42 1.21
N LYS A 2 -17.29 -23.27 1.74
CA LYS A 2 -17.83 -23.16 3.12
C LYS A 2 -16.77 -22.97 4.23
N LYS A 3 -15.74 -23.80 4.27
CA LYS A 3 -14.65 -23.66 5.27
C LYS A 3 -13.87 -22.33 5.16
N ALA A 4 -13.62 -21.85 3.95
CA ALA A 4 -12.95 -20.57 3.74
C ALA A 4 -13.84 -19.41 4.17
N GLN A 5 -15.14 -19.49 3.86
CA GLN A 5 -16.15 -18.55 4.33
C GLN A 5 -16.22 -18.53 5.86
N GLU A 6 -16.30 -19.70 6.51
CA GLU A 6 -16.32 -19.83 7.98
C GLU A 6 -15.10 -19.19 8.64
N ILE A 7 -13.90 -19.40 8.09
CA ILE A 7 -12.66 -18.80 8.61
C ILE A 7 -12.67 -17.28 8.46
N ASN A 8 -13.05 -16.76 7.29
CA ASN A 8 -13.08 -15.32 7.05
C ASN A 8 -14.18 -14.63 7.84
N TRP A 9 -15.34 -15.29 7.97
CA TRP A 9 -16.44 -14.82 8.79
C TRP A 9 -16.05 -14.77 10.27
N SER A 10 -15.55 -15.88 10.83
CA SER A 10 -15.15 -15.93 12.24
C SER A 10 -14.06 -14.92 12.60
N LYS A 11 -13.06 -14.72 11.73
CA LYS A 11 -11.93 -13.82 12.01
C LYS A 11 -12.18 -12.36 11.69
N TYR A 12 -12.89 -12.08 10.60
CA TYR A 12 -12.96 -10.73 10.03
C TYR A 12 -14.39 -10.25 9.79
N GLN A 13 -15.41 -11.08 10.05
CA GLN A 13 -16.83 -10.77 9.81
C GLN A 13 -17.07 -10.31 8.36
N ILE A 14 -16.41 -10.98 7.41
CA ILE A 14 -16.51 -10.68 5.98
C ILE A 14 -17.06 -11.89 5.24
N ASP A 15 -18.09 -11.63 4.44
CA ASP A 15 -18.56 -12.56 3.43
C ASP A 15 -17.67 -12.50 2.19
N ILE A 16 -17.09 -13.65 1.82
CA ILE A 16 -16.20 -13.80 0.66
C ILE A 16 -16.98 -13.96 -0.65
N GLU A 17 -18.24 -14.38 -0.62
CA GLU A 17 -19.04 -14.57 -1.84
C GLU A 17 -19.36 -13.22 -2.51
N GLY A 18 -19.44 -12.15 -1.72
CA GLY A 18 -19.57 -10.77 -2.21
C GLY A 18 -18.27 -10.15 -2.74
N VAL A 19 -17.16 -10.90 -2.85
CA VAL A 19 -15.86 -10.37 -3.26
C VAL A 19 -15.27 -11.19 -4.41
N MET A 20 -15.01 -10.51 -5.53
CA MET A 20 -14.61 -11.18 -6.78
C MET A 20 -13.16 -11.64 -6.82
N THR A 21 -12.24 -10.95 -6.13
CA THR A 21 -10.80 -11.26 -6.17
C THR A 21 -10.17 -11.32 -4.79
N LEU A 22 -9.09 -12.09 -4.65
CA LEU A 22 -8.30 -12.14 -3.41
C LEU A 22 -7.73 -10.78 -3.03
N SER A 23 -7.33 -9.96 -4.00
CA SER A 23 -6.84 -8.60 -3.77
C SER A 23 -7.94 -7.71 -3.20
N SER A 24 -9.16 -7.80 -3.74
CA SER A 24 -10.33 -7.09 -3.20
C SER A 24 -10.67 -7.56 -1.79
N LEU A 25 -10.55 -8.86 -1.50
CA LEU A 25 -10.77 -9.42 -0.16
C LEU A 25 -9.74 -8.90 0.83
N SER A 26 -8.45 -8.94 0.45
CA SER A 26 -7.36 -8.39 1.26
C SER A 26 -7.55 -6.90 1.56
N MET A 27 -7.95 -6.11 0.56
CA MET A 27 -8.22 -4.67 0.73
C MET A 27 -9.42 -4.43 1.66
N LYS A 28 -10.48 -5.24 1.55
CA LYS A 28 -11.67 -5.16 2.42
C LYS A 28 -11.30 -5.48 3.87
N ILE A 29 -10.56 -6.57 4.12
CA ILE A 29 -10.07 -6.94 5.44
C ILE A 29 -9.19 -5.82 6.03
N PHE A 30 -8.26 -5.28 5.25
CA PHE A 30 -7.36 -4.21 5.68
C PHE A 30 -8.13 -2.94 6.07
N ARG A 31 -9.08 -2.49 5.23
CA ARG A 31 -9.87 -1.28 5.49
C ARG A 31 -10.78 -1.41 6.72
N GLN A 32 -11.35 -2.61 6.95
CA GLN A 32 -12.27 -2.83 8.05
C GLN A 32 -11.54 -2.99 9.40
N ASN A 33 -10.41 -3.69 9.41
CA ASN A 33 -9.79 -4.14 10.66
C ASN A 33 -8.46 -3.47 11.01
N SER A 34 -7.81 -2.80 10.05
CA SER A 34 -6.43 -2.29 10.22
C SER A 34 -6.27 -0.82 9.88
N LEU A 35 -7.19 -0.21 9.12
CA LEU A 35 -7.15 1.20 8.76
C LEU A 35 -8.15 1.99 9.61
N ASN A 36 -7.64 2.92 10.42
CA ASN A 36 -8.49 3.94 11.03
C ASN A 36 -8.67 5.12 10.05
N ASP A 37 -9.71 5.06 9.22
CA ASP A 37 -9.96 6.04 8.16
C ASP A 37 -10.21 7.46 8.71
N GLN A 38 -10.66 7.60 9.97
CA GLN A 38 -10.83 8.90 10.62
C GLN A 38 -9.48 9.60 10.88
N THR A 39 -8.44 8.81 11.19
CA THR A 39 -7.10 9.33 11.48
C THR A 39 -6.21 9.37 10.23
N PHE A 40 -6.38 8.37 9.35
CA PHE A 40 -5.52 8.13 8.19
C PHE A 40 -6.35 7.86 6.93
N HIS A 41 -7.03 8.90 6.45
CA HIS A 41 -7.80 8.82 5.22
C HIS A 41 -6.91 8.57 3.99
N ILE A 42 -7.28 7.59 3.16
CA ILE A 42 -6.60 7.34 1.89
C ILE A 42 -7.03 8.40 0.89
N HIS A 43 -6.20 9.44 0.76
CA HIS A 43 -6.39 10.50 -0.24
C HIS A 43 -6.36 9.93 -1.66
N ILE A 44 -7.35 10.33 -2.46
CA ILE A 44 -7.41 10.00 -3.88
C ILE A 44 -6.65 11.10 -4.65
N PRO A 45 -5.47 10.80 -5.22
CA PRO A 45 -4.66 11.80 -5.91
C PRO A 45 -5.34 12.28 -7.19
N THR A 46 -5.08 13.54 -7.57
CA THR A 46 -5.39 14.01 -8.93
C THR A 46 -4.49 13.32 -9.95
N ARG A 47 -4.85 13.35 -11.23
CA ARG A 47 -4.04 12.76 -12.31
C ARG A 47 -2.58 13.23 -12.30
N ASN A 48 -2.34 14.51 -12.03
CA ASN A 48 -0.98 15.07 -11.98
C ASN A 48 -0.21 14.55 -10.75
N GLN A 49 -0.87 14.46 -9.58
CA GLN A 49 -0.28 13.89 -8.37
C GLN A 49 0.06 12.41 -8.55
N ASP A 50 -0.86 11.64 -9.12
CA ASP A 50 -0.68 10.23 -9.41
C ASP A 50 0.48 10.01 -10.38
N THR A 51 0.53 10.77 -11.48
CA THR A 51 1.62 10.71 -12.46
C THR A 51 2.97 11.04 -11.82
N PHE A 52 3.01 12.03 -10.92
CA PHE A 52 4.22 12.39 -10.19
C PHE A 52 4.67 11.26 -9.24
N ILE A 53 3.76 10.72 -8.42
CA ILE A 53 4.05 9.66 -7.46
C ILE A 53 4.52 8.37 -8.16
N ARG A 54 3.88 8.00 -9.29
CA ARG A 54 4.24 6.77 -10.03
C ARG A 54 5.67 6.78 -10.57
N ARG A 55 6.29 7.95 -10.77
CA ARG A 55 7.70 8.04 -11.19
C ARG A 55 8.66 7.44 -10.16
N GLY A 56 8.28 7.39 -8.89
CA GLY A 56 9.07 6.77 -7.82
C GLY A 56 8.87 5.26 -7.68
N TYR A 57 7.97 4.65 -8.44
CA TYR A 57 7.73 3.20 -8.39
C TYR A 57 8.57 2.51 -9.46
N TYR A 58 9.74 2.03 -9.07
CA TYR A 58 10.70 1.39 -9.97
C TYR A 58 11.33 0.17 -9.31
N VAL A 59 11.67 -0.84 -10.13
CA VAL A 59 12.39 -2.05 -9.72
C VAL A 59 13.44 -2.31 -10.78
N ASP A 60 14.69 -2.51 -10.35
CA ASP A 60 15.77 -2.95 -11.23
C ASP A 60 15.58 -4.42 -11.63
N VAL A 61 15.77 -4.73 -12.91
CA VAL A 61 15.73 -6.09 -13.44
C VAL A 61 17.14 -6.49 -13.87
N TYR A 62 17.68 -7.53 -13.25
CA TYR A 62 19.00 -8.09 -13.59
C TYR A 62 18.85 -9.33 -14.47
N LYS A 63 19.89 -9.66 -15.26
CA LYS A 63 19.94 -10.89 -16.05
C LYS A 63 19.98 -12.11 -15.11
N PRO A 64 19.10 -13.12 -15.28
CA PRO A 64 18.98 -14.24 -14.36
C PRO A 64 20.01 -15.35 -14.66
N TYR A 65 21.30 -15.01 -14.72
CA TYR A 65 22.35 -16.01 -14.90
C TYR A 65 23.56 -15.72 -14.02
N GLY A 66 24.05 -16.75 -13.35
CA GLY A 66 25.31 -16.78 -12.64
C GLY A 66 25.59 -18.18 -12.11
N GLU A 67 26.87 -18.49 -11.91
CA GLU A 67 27.34 -19.80 -11.45
C GLU A 67 27.78 -19.73 -9.98
N ASN A 68 27.59 -20.81 -9.22
CA ASN A 68 28.00 -20.92 -7.82
C ASN A 68 27.45 -19.80 -6.89
N LEU A 69 26.17 -19.44 -7.04
CA LEU A 69 25.52 -18.39 -6.26
C LEU A 69 24.76 -18.92 -5.05
N TYR A 70 24.66 -18.10 -4.01
CA TYR A 70 23.77 -18.31 -2.87
C TYR A 70 22.45 -17.57 -3.08
N TYR A 71 21.34 -18.24 -2.78
CA TYR A 71 20.00 -17.66 -2.87
C TYR A 71 19.44 -17.43 -1.46
N TYR A 72 19.03 -16.19 -1.19
CA TYR A 72 18.41 -15.81 0.07
C TYR A 72 17.04 -15.20 -0.21
N ASP A 73 16.04 -15.64 0.55
CA ASP A 73 14.70 -15.07 0.52
C ASP A 73 14.37 -14.41 1.86
N VAL A 74 13.64 -13.29 1.79
CA VAL A 74 13.18 -12.58 2.98
C VAL A 74 11.76 -13.02 3.28
N ASN A 75 11.58 -13.68 4.42
CA ASN A 75 10.27 -14.13 4.88
C ASN A 75 9.29 -12.95 4.99
N SER A 76 8.33 -12.89 4.08
CA SER A 76 7.23 -11.90 4.09
C SER A 76 7.73 -10.46 4.13
N LEU A 77 8.65 -10.10 3.22
CA LEU A 77 9.23 -8.76 3.11
C LEU A 77 8.19 -7.63 3.20
N TYR A 78 7.17 -7.64 2.34
CA TYR A 78 6.18 -6.55 2.31
C TYR A 78 5.37 -6.42 3.60
N PRO A 79 4.75 -7.49 4.16
CA PRO A 79 4.09 -7.40 5.46
C PRO A 79 5.00 -6.91 6.58
N PHE A 80 6.27 -7.35 6.61
CA PHE A 80 7.22 -6.90 7.62
C PHE A 80 7.47 -5.39 7.52
N ILE A 81 7.72 -4.87 6.30
CA ILE A 81 7.94 -3.44 6.09
C ILE A 81 6.70 -2.62 6.45
N MET A 82 5.52 -3.03 6.00
CA MET A 82 4.25 -2.34 6.26
C MET A 82 3.90 -2.28 7.76
N LYS A 83 4.34 -3.27 8.56
CA LYS A 83 4.12 -3.33 10.00
C LYS A 83 5.16 -2.51 10.78
N SER A 84 6.42 -2.60 10.38
CA SER A 84 7.54 -2.12 11.19
C SER A 84 7.90 -0.65 10.94
N TYR A 85 7.55 -0.11 9.76
CA TYR A 85 7.95 1.23 9.36
C TYR A 85 6.75 2.14 9.13
N PRO A 86 6.89 3.45 9.38
CA PRO A 86 5.82 4.41 9.12
C PRO A 86 5.56 4.49 7.61
N MET A 87 4.35 4.12 7.20
CA MET A 87 3.92 4.24 5.81
C MET A 87 3.41 5.66 5.52
N PRO A 88 3.65 6.20 4.32
CA PRO A 88 3.17 7.51 3.93
C PRO A 88 1.64 7.47 3.73
N LEU A 89 0.90 7.68 4.82
CA LEU A 89 -0.52 7.93 4.81
C LEU A 89 -0.72 9.44 4.93
N LEU A 90 -1.44 10.02 3.99
CA LEU A 90 -1.64 11.46 3.92
C LEU A 90 -2.47 11.92 5.11
N ARG A 91 -1.81 12.42 6.17
CA ARG A 91 -2.47 13.31 7.12
C ARG A 91 -3.00 14.50 6.30
N ARG A 92 -4.27 14.84 6.50
CA ARG A 92 -5.07 15.83 5.75
C ARG A 92 -4.38 17.17 5.40
N ASN A 93 -3.26 17.51 6.06
CA ASN A 93 -2.61 18.82 6.01
C ASN A 93 -1.21 18.84 5.34
N TRP A 94 -0.65 17.72 4.87
CA TRP A 94 0.73 17.69 4.37
C TRP A 94 0.92 18.32 2.98
N TRP A 95 -0.04 18.13 2.06
CA TRP A 95 0.04 18.70 0.71
C TRP A 95 0.13 20.23 0.66
N LYS A 96 -0.41 20.92 1.68
CA LYS A 96 -0.34 22.40 1.76
C LYS A 96 1.07 22.91 2.03
N LYS A 97 1.96 22.09 2.60
CA LYS A 97 3.34 22.48 2.93
C LYS A 97 4.34 22.14 1.84
N SER A 98 4.12 21.08 1.05
CA SER A 98 5.07 20.63 0.03
C SER A 98 4.92 21.30 -1.35
N ILE A 99 3.81 22.01 -1.61
CA ILE A 99 3.53 22.68 -2.90
C ILE A 99 3.45 24.22 -2.76
N GLN A 100 3.90 24.81 -1.65
CA GLN A 100 4.24 26.24 -1.66
C GLN A 100 5.75 26.35 -1.92
N PRO A 101 6.20 26.42 -3.19
CA PRO A 101 7.53 26.94 -3.44
C PRO A 101 7.53 28.37 -2.90
N ASN A 102 8.56 28.74 -2.16
CA ASN A 102 8.85 30.12 -1.81
C ASN A 102 8.49 31.05 -2.97
N ARG A 103 7.48 31.91 -2.80
CA ARG A 103 7.25 33.08 -3.64
C ARG A 103 8.26 34.18 -3.28
N GLU A 104 9.52 33.82 -3.16
CA GLU A 104 10.63 34.74 -3.01
C GLU A 104 11.78 34.16 -3.82
N LEU A 105 11.90 34.63 -5.08
CA LEU A 105 13.14 35.04 -5.73
C LEU A 105 12.91 35.37 -7.22
N ILE A 106 13.13 36.66 -7.53
CA ILE A 106 13.62 37.25 -8.80
C ILE A 106 12.59 37.40 -9.95
N ILE A 107 12.01 38.60 -10.13
CA ILE A 107 12.61 39.78 -10.82
C ILE A 107 12.17 41.04 -10.07
#